data_AF-Q93FM6-F1
#
_entry.id   AF-Q93FM6-F1
#
_cell.length_a   1.000
_cell.length_b   1.000
_cell.length_c   1.000
_cell.angle_alpha   90.00
_cell.angle_beta   90.00
_cell.angle_gamma   90.00
#
_symmetry.space_group_name_H-M   'P 1'
#
loop_
_entity.id
_entity.type
_entity.pdbx_description
1 polymer ?
#
loop_
_entity_poly.entity_id
_entity_poly.type
_entity_poly.pdbx_seq_one_letter_code
_entity_poly.pdbx_strand_id
1 'polypeptide(L)' 'MITITELEDEIIKNKKSANIFIEKINDKKNEIHEKMKKPLDKVTYNEAKELLIACDAAIKVIEIMVIRLNRG' A
#
# COMPACT_ATOMS: atom_id res chain seq x y z
N MET A 1 7.74 -18.40 13.89
CA MET A 1 7.11 -17.07 13.74
C MET A 1 5.60 -17.25 13.73
N ILE A 2 4.86 -16.54 14.58
CA ILE A 2 3.39 -16.58 14.61
C ILE A 2 2.86 -15.51 13.64
N THR A 3 1.99 -15.90 12.72
CA THR A 3 1.18 -15.00 11.89
C THR A 3 -0.16 -14.72 12.56
N ILE A 4 -0.65 -13.50 12.35
CA ILE A 4 -1.93 -13.03 12.88
C ILE A 4 -2.96 -12.87 11.75
N THR A 5 -2.50 -12.69 10.50
CA THR A 5 -3.37 -12.44 9.35
C THR A 5 -2.95 -13.23 8.11
N GLU A 6 -3.90 -13.46 7.20
CA GLU A 6 -3.66 -14.13 5.91
C GLU A 6 -2.67 -13.36 5.02
N LEU A 7 -2.62 -12.03 5.15
CA LEU A 7 -1.64 -11.20 4.45
C LEU A 7 -0.21 -11.53 4.90
N GLU A 8 -0.01 -11.71 6.20
CA GLU A 8 1.30 -12.11 6.74
C GLU A 8 1.66 -13.54 6.29
N ASP A 9 0.69 -14.46 6.26
CA ASP A 9 0.90 -15.82 5.73
C ASP A 9 1.34 -15.80 4.27
N GLU A 10 0.72 -14.97 3.43
CA GLU A 10 1.07 -14.86 2.02
C GLU A 10 2.49 -14.31 1.82
N ILE A 11 2.88 -13.29 2.59
CA ILE A 11 4.23 -12.71 2.53
C ILE A 11 5.30 -13.70 3.02
N ILE A 12 5.00 -14.53 4.04
CA ILE A 12 5.92 -15.59 4.48
C ILE A 12 6.09 -16.66 3.41
N LYS A 13 4.98 -17.14 2.84
CA LYS A 13 4.99 -18.20 1.81
C LYS A 13 5.76 -17.74 0.56
N ASN A 14 5.64 -16.47 0.19
CA ASN A 14 6.35 -15.89 -0.92
C ASN A 14 6.82 -14.47 -0.59
N LYS A 15 8.11 -14.31 -0.29
CA LYS A 15 8.72 -13.01 0.00
C LYS A 15 8.56 -11.99 -1.14
N LYS A 16 8.33 -12.44 -2.38
CA LYS A 16 8.04 -11.55 -3.52
C LYS A 16 6.61 -10.97 -3.48
N SER A 17 5.67 -11.59 -2.77
CA SER A 17 4.29 -11.09 -2.67
C SER A 17 4.22 -9.70 -2.06
N ALA A 18 5.09 -9.37 -1.09
CA ALA A 18 5.18 -8.02 -0.54
C ALA A 18 5.49 -6.97 -1.61
N ASN A 19 6.44 -7.25 -2.51
CA ASN A 19 6.78 -6.35 -3.61
C ASN A 19 5.60 -6.19 -4.59
N ILE A 20 4.88 -7.29 -4.88
CA ILE A 20 3.68 -7.26 -5.74
C ILE A 20 2.58 -6.39 -5.11
N PHE A 21 2.37 -6.46 -3.80
CA PHE A 21 1.39 -5.61 -3.12
C PHE A 21 1.79 -4.14 -3.15
N ILE A 22 3.07 -3.84 -2.90
CA ILE A 22 3.60 -2.47 -2.97
C ILE A 22 3.46 -1.92 -4.40
N GLU A 23 3.76 -2.71 -5.43
CA GLU A 23 3.59 -2.33 -6.84
C GLU A 23 2.13 -1.98 -7.15
N LYS A 24 1.17 -2.82 -6.76
CA LYS A 24 -0.27 -2.55 -6.93
C LYS A 24 -0.72 -1.26 -6.24
N ILE A 25 -0.20 -0.99 -5.03
CA ILE A 25 -0.51 0.26 -4.32
C ILE A 25 0.11 1.47 -5.04
N ASN A 26 1.33 1.34 -5.57
CA ASN A 26 1.97 2.39 -6.37
C ASN A 26 1.23 2.66 -7.68
N ASP A 27 0.74 1.62 -8.37
CA ASP A 27 -0.11 1.79 -9.55
C ASP A 27 -1.36 2.59 -9.19
N LYS A 28 -2.00 2.25 -8.06
CA LYS A 28 -3.17 2.99 -7.60
C LYS A 28 -2.86 4.44 -7.25
N LYS A 29 -1.70 4.69 -6.62
CA LYS A 29 -1.22 6.02 -6.30
C LYS A 29 -0.99 6.85 -7.57
N ASN A 30 -0.41 6.25 -8.60
CA ASN A 30 -0.22 6.87 -9.91
C ASN A 30 -1.56 7.21 -10.58
N GLU A 31 -2.54 6.30 -10.56
CA GLU A 31 -3.89 6.58 -11.06
C GLU A 31 -4.53 7.80 -10.37
N ILE A 32 -4.37 7.91 -9.04
CA ILE A 32 -4.92 9.05 -8.28
C ILE A 32 -4.19 10.34 -8.68
N HIS A 33 -2.86 10.32 -8.78
CA HIS A 33 -2.10 11.47 -9.24
C HIS A 33 -2.53 11.94 -10.64
N GLU A 34 -2.72 11.03 -11.60
CA GLU A 34 -3.20 11.38 -12.93
C GLU A 34 -4.60 12.00 -12.91
N LYS A 35 -5.50 11.52 -12.05
CA LYS A 35 -6.84 12.12 -11.87
C LYS A 35 -6.77 13.53 -11.29
N MET A 36 -5.87 13.76 -10.35
CA MET A 36 -5.68 15.07 -9.71
C MET A 36 -5.03 16.13 -10.60
N LYS A 37 -4.46 15.75 -11.77
CA LYS A 37 -3.97 16.72 -12.77
C LYS A 37 -5.10 17.49 -13.45
N LYS A 38 -6.32 16.96 -13.41
CA LYS A 38 -7.51 17.62 -13.97
C LYS A 38 -8.17 18.49 -12.90
N PRO A 39 -8.95 19.53 -13.28
CA PRO A 39 -9.76 20.26 -12.33
C PRO A 39 -10.72 19.31 -11.60
N LEU A 40 -10.66 19.32 -10.28
CA LEU A 40 -11.56 18.59 -9.39
C LEU A 40 -12.28 19.60 -8.51
N ASP A 41 -13.50 19.28 -8.09
CA ASP A 41 -14.14 20.01 -7.01
C ASP A 41 -13.40 19.75 -5.68
N LYS A 42 -13.65 20.61 -4.69
CA LYS A 42 -12.94 20.59 -3.40
C LYS A 42 -13.12 19.26 -2.66
N VAL A 43 -14.30 18.63 -2.76
CA VAL A 43 -14.59 17.38 -2.05
C VAL A 43 -13.79 16.26 -2.68
N THR A 44 -13.89 16.09 -4.01
CA THR A 44 -13.15 15.05 -4.75
C THR A 44 -11.64 15.21 -4.60
N TYR A 45 -11.12 16.45 -4.56
CA TYR A 45 -9.70 16.69 -4.31
C TYR A 45 -9.25 16.24 -2.92
N ASN A 46 -10.05 16.51 -1.88
CA ASN A 46 -9.73 16.11 -0.52
C ASN A 46 -9.76 14.58 -0.35
N GLU A 47 -10.77 13.91 -0.93
CA GLU A 47 -10.85 12.44 -0.94
C GLU A 47 -9.63 11.83 -1.63
N ALA A 48 -9.22 12.38 -2.79
CA ALA A 48 -8.01 11.93 -3.48
C ALA A 48 -6.75 12.10 -2.61
N LYS A 49 -6.65 13.20 -1.86
CA LYS A 49 -5.53 13.43 -0.93
C LYS A 49 -5.52 12.42 0.22
N GLU A 50 -6.67 12.11 0.81
CA GLU A 50 -6.81 11.10 1.86
C GLU A 50 -6.43 9.70 1.35
N LEU A 51 -6.85 9.35 0.13
CA LEU A 51 -6.47 8.10 -0.51
C LEU A 51 -4.97 7.99 -0.75
N LEU A 52 -4.30 9.07 -1.17
CA LEU A 52 -2.83 9.09 -1.31
C LEU A 52 -2.13 8.81 0.03
N ILE A 53 -2.62 9.41 1.12
CA ILE A 53 -2.09 9.17 2.48
C ILE A 53 -2.29 7.71 2.89
N ALA A 54 -3.47 7.14 2.59
CA ALA A 54 -3.76 5.73 2.88
C ALA A 54 -2.84 4.78 2.08
N CYS A 55 -2.54 5.09 0.81
CA CYS A 55 -1.58 4.33 0.01
C CYS A 55 -0.19 4.33 0.66
N ASP A 56 0.30 5.50 1.08
CA ASP A 56 1.61 5.62 1.74
C ASP A 56 1.66 4.85 3.07
N ALA A 57 0.59 4.94 3.87
CA ALA A 57 0.47 4.18 5.11
C ALA A 57 0.46 2.66 4.85
N ALA A 58 -0.27 2.18 3.84
CA ALA A 58 -0.34 0.77 3.49
C ALA A 58 1.02 0.21 3.06
N ILE A 59 1.77 0.96 2.24
CA ILE A 59 3.15 0.57 1.86
C ILE A 59 4.03 0.44 3.09
N LYS A 60 3.98 1.41 4.02
CA LYS A 60 4.75 1.35 5.27
C LYS A 60 4.38 0.16 6.15
N VAL A 61 3.10 -0.20 6.23
CA VAL A 61 2.67 -1.39 6.96
C VAL A 61 3.28 -2.65 6.36
N ILE A 62 3.28 -2.80 5.03
CA ILE A 62 3.86 -3.97 4.35
C ILE A 62 5.39 -4.02 4.56
N GLU A 63 6.09 -2.88 4.44
CA GLU A 63 7.53 -2.81 4.72
C GLU A 63 7.86 -3.24 6.16
N ILE A 64 7.09 -2.77 7.14
CA ILE A 64 7.25 -3.16 8.56
C ILE A 64 6.99 -4.65 8.73
N MET A 65 5.94 -5.20 8.11
CA MET A 65 5.66 -6.64 8.13
C MET A 65 6.86 -7.42 7.60
N VAL A 66 7.40 -7.07 6.43
CA VAL A 66 8.57 -7.75 5.84
C VAL A 66 9.79 -7.70 6.76
N ILE A 67 10.06 -6.56 7.40
CA ILE A 67 11.17 -6.42 8.36
C ILE A 67 10.95 -7.35 9.55
N ARG A 68 9.74 -7.37 10.13
CA ARG A 68 9.38 -8.22 11.26
C ARG A 68 9.54 -9.70 10.89
N LEU A 69 9.12 -10.07 9.69
CA LEU A 69 9.16 -11.45 9.20
C LEU A 69 10.58 -11.94 8.87
N ASN A 70 11.50 -11.04 8.50
CA ASN A 70 12.90 -11.39 8.23
C ASN A 70 13.80 -11.40 9.48
N ARG A 71 13.31 -10.89 10.61
CA ARG A 71 14.05 -10.85 11.90
C ARG A 71 13.68 -11.98 12.86
N GLY A 72 12.62 -12.75 12.56
CA GLY A 72 12.21 -13.93 13.32
C GLY A 72 12.62 -15.22 12.65
#